data_AF-A0A1J3EQU4-F1
#
_entry.id   AF-A0A1J3EQU4-F1
#
_cell.length_a   1.000
_cell.length_b   1.000
_cell.length_c   1.000
_cell.angle_alpha   90.00
_cell.angle_beta   90.00
_cell.angle_gamma   90.00
#
_symmetry.space_group_name_H-M   'P 1'
#
loop_
_entity.id
_entity.type
_entity.pdbx_description
1 polymer ?
#
loop_
_entity_poly.entity_id
_entity_poly.type
_entity_poly.pdbx_seq_one_letter_code
_entity_poly.pdbx_strand_id
1 'polypeptide(L)'
;WQVFLLIIPTGIACLWMQKYYMASSRELVRIVSIQKSPIIHLFGESIAGAATIRGFGQEKRFMKRNLYLLDCFARPFFCSIAAIEWLCLRMELLSTFVFAFCMILLVGFPHGTIDPSMAGLAVTYGLNLNARLSR
;
A
#
# COMPACT_ATOMS: atom_id res chain seq x y z
N TRP A 1 26.16 14.33 15.38
CA TRP A 1 25.45 13.83 16.59
C TRP A 1 23.93 14.00 16.48
N GLN A 2 23.41 15.20 16.18
CA GLN A 2 21.95 15.45 16.12
C GLN A 2 21.17 14.64 15.06
N VAL A 3 21.79 14.29 13.93
CA VAL A 3 21.14 13.51 12.87
C VAL A 3 20.77 12.09 13.33
N PHE A 4 21.57 11.49 14.22
CA PHE A 4 21.27 10.18 14.79
C PHE A 4 20.05 10.21 15.71
N LEU A 5 19.86 11.30 16.46
CA LEU A 5 18.68 11.52 17.29
C LEU A 5 17.38 11.59 16.49
N LEU A 6 17.44 12.00 15.22
CA LEU A 6 16.29 12.04 14.31
C LEU A 6 16.08 10.71 13.57
N ILE A 7 17.17 10.08 13.14
CA ILE A 7 17.14 8.81 12.37
C ILE A 7 16.66 7.64 13.22
N ILE A 8 17.06 7.56 14.49
CA ILE A 8 16.70 6.44 15.39
C ILE A 8 15.18 6.33 15.61
N PRO A 9 14.45 7.37 16.08
CA PRO A 9 13.00 7.28 16.28
C PRO A 9 12.24 7.09 14.96
N THR A 10 12.72 7.69 13.86
CA THR A 10 12.13 7.49 12.52
C THR A 10 12.30 6.04 12.04
N GLY A 11 13.49 5.46 12.24
CA GLY A 11 13.78 4.07 11.91
C GLY A 11 12.93 3.09 12.73
N ILE A 12 12.76 3.35 14.03
CA ILE A 12 11.88 2.55 14.90
C ILE A 12 10.42 2.64 14.44
N ALA A 13 9.93 3.85 14.15
CA ALA A 13 8.58 4.06 13.64
C ALA A 13 8.35 3.35 12.30
N CYS A 14 9.36 3.37 11.41
CA CYS A 14 9.32 2.68 10.12
C CYS A 14 9.27 1.15 10.32
N LEU A 15 10.11 0.58 11.18
CA LEU A 15 10.10 -0.86 11.49
C LEU A 15 8.80 -1.31 12.14
N TRP A 16 8.22 -0.49 13.02
CA TRP A 16 6.91 -0.75 13.63
C TRP A 16 5.80 -0.75 12.59
N MET A 17 5.75 0.27 11.73
CA MET A 17 4.77 0.34 10.64
C MET A 17 4.96 -0.80 9.64
N GLN A 18 6.21 -1.16 9.30
CA GLN A 18 6.51 -2.27 8.40
C GLN A 18 6.07 -3.62 8.99
N LYS A 19 6.27 -3.84 10.30
CA LYS A 19 5.76 -5.04 10.99
C LYS A 19 4.24 -5.11 10.99
N TYR A 20 3.57 -3.99 11.28
CA TYR A 20 2.11 -3.90 11.22
C TYR A 20 1.59 -4.18 9.79
N TYR A 21 2.22 -3.56 8.80
CA TYR A 21 1.88 -3.75 7.39
C TYR A 21 2.05 -5.20 6.94
N MET A 22 3.15 -5.85 7.33
CA MET A 22 3.44 -7.22 6.92
C MET A 22 2.42 -8.21 7.50
N ALA A 23 1.94 -7.96 8.73
CA ALA A 23 0.87 -8.75 9.33
C ALA A 23 -0.46 -8.52 8.61
N SER A 24 -0.84 -7.27 8.35
CA SER A 24 -2.08 -6.94 7.64
C SER A 24 -2.09 -7.45 6.19
N SER A 25 -0.98 -7.30 5.46
CA SER A 25 -0.83 -7.76 4.07
C SER A 25 -1.02 -9.27 3.93
N ARG A 26 -0.47 -10.06 4.86
CA ARG A 26 -0.61 -11.53 4.84
C ARG A 26 -2.06 -11.98 5.02
N GLU A 27 -2.76 -11.40 6.00
CA GLU A 27 -4.17 -11.69 6.22
C GLU A 27 -5.03 -11.24 5.04
N LEU A 28 -4.63 -10.16 4.38
CA LEU A 28 -5.32 -9.66 3.19
C LEU A 28 -5.23 -10.57 1.98
N VAL A 29 -4.02 -11.02 1.66
CA VAL A 29 -3.79 -11.98 0.57
C VAL A 29 -4.56 -13.27 0.85
N ARG A 30 -4.64 -13.68 2.12
CA ARG A 30 -5.42 -14.85 2.55
C ARG A 30 -6.92 -14.67 2.32
N ILE A 31 -7.50 -13.54 2.74
CA ILE A 31 -8.92 -13.23 2.52
C ILE A 31 -9.23 -13.18 1.02
N VAL A 32 -8.35 -12.55 0.23
CA VAL A 32 -8.52 -12.46 -1.22
C VAL A 32 -8.48 -13.84 -1.88
N SER A 33 -7.56 -14.71 -1.46
CA SER A 33 -7.46 -16.07 -1.95
C SER A 33 -8.71 -16.91 -1.63
N ILE A 34 -9.23 -16.81 -0.39
CA ILE A 34 -10.41 -17.55 0.06
C ILE A 34 -11.68 -17.10 -0.69
N GLN A 35 -11.83 -15.80 -0.94
CA GLN A 35 -12.99 -15.25 -1.63
C GLN A 35 -12.96 -15.43 -3.15
N LYS A 36 -11.77 -15.58 -3.76
CA LYS A 36 -11.63 -15.85 -5.20
C LYS A 36 -12.15 -17.23 -5.60
N SER A 37 -11.98 -18.23 -4.73
CA SER A 37 -12.42 -19.62 -4.96
C SER A 37 -13.93 -19.75 -5.29
N PRO A 38 -14.87 -19.24 -4.48
CA PRO A 38 -16.31 -19.37 -4.76
C PRO A 38 -16.77 -18.63 -6.02
N ILE A 39 -16.09 -17.53 -6.40
CA ILE A 39 -16.39 -16.80 -7.64
C ILE A 39 -16.04 -17.66 -8.86
N ILE A 40 -14.85 -18.29 -8.86
CA ILE A 40 -14.41 -19.18 -9.94
C ILE A 40 -15.31 -20.41 -10.02
N HIS A 41 -15.70 -20.97 -8.86
CA HIS A 41 -16.57 -22.14 -8.81
C HIS A 41 -17.96 -21.85 -9.39
N LEU A 42 -18.56 -20.70 -9.03
CA LEU A 42 -19.86 -20.28 -9.58
C LEU A 42 -19.78 -19.98 -11.09
N PHE A 43 -18.67 -19.42 -11.55
CA PHE A 43 -18.42 -19.22 -12.98
C PHE A 43 -18.34 -20.56 -13.72
N GLY A 44 -17.62 -21.54 -13.17
CA GLY A 44 -17.53 -22.89 -13.72
C GLY A 44 -18.90 -23.58 -13.82
N GLU A 45 -19.71 -23.50 -12.75
CA GLU A 45 -21.08 -24.03 -12.75
C GLU A 45 -21.99 -23.30 -13.75
N SER A 46 -21.84 -21.98 -13.89
CA SER A 46 -22.65 -21.19 -14.83
C SER A 46 -22.31 -21.50 -16.29
N ILE A 47 -21.04 -21.77 -16.59
CA ILE A 47 -20.58 -22.15 -17.94
C ILE A 47 -21.05 -23.57 -18.27
N ALA A 48 -20.88 -24.53 -17.34
CA ALA A 48 -21.30 -25.91 -17.54
C ALA A 48 -22.84 -26.06 -17.62
N GLY A 49 -23.58 -25.26 -16.85
CA GLY A 49 -25.04 -25.25 -16.82
C GLY A 49 -25.70 -24.25 -17.77
N ALA A 50 -24.95 -23.59 -18.66
CA ALA A 50 -25.45 -22.48 -19.47
C ALA A 50 -26.69 -22.84 -20.32
N ALA A 51 -26.70 -24.04 -20.91
CA ALA A 51 -27.83 -24.54 -21.71
C ALA A 51 -29.10 -24.73 -20.85
N THR A 52 -28.94 -25.24 -19.64
CA THR A 52 -30.04 -25.46 -18.68
C THR A 52 -30.56 -24.13 -18.13
N ILE A 53 -29.67 -23.19 -17.77
CA ILE A 53 -30.06 -21.88 -17.25
C ILE A 53 -30.85 -21.07 -18.29
N ARG A 54 -30.41 -21.12 -19.56
CA ARG A 54 -31.13 -20.51 -20.69
C ARG A 54 -32.45 -21.21 -20.98
N GLY A 55 -32.46 -22.55 -20.96
CA GLY A 55 -33.68 -23.34 -21.17
C GLY A 55 -34.78 -23.06 -20.14
N PHE A 56 -34.42 -22.77 -18.88
CA PHE A 56 -35.36 -22.42 -17.81
C PHE A 56 -35.56 -20.90 -17.61
N GLY A 57 -34.91 -20.04 -18.41
CA GLY A 57 -35.03 -18.58 -18.30
C GLY A 57 -34.53 -17.99 -16.96
N GLN A 58 -33.64 -18.68 -16.25
CA GLN A 58 -33.19 -18.31 -14.89
C GLN A 58 -31.92 -17.44 -14.87
N GLU A 59 -31.51 -16.86 -16.01
CA GLU A 59 -30.30 -16.04 -16.14
C GLU A 59 -30.27 -14.87 -15.14
N LYS A 60 -31.40 -14.16 -14.95
CA LYS A 60 -31.48 -13.01 -14.02
C LYS A 60 -31.22 -13.41 -12.56
N ARG A 61 -31.66 -14.60 -12.15
CA ARG A 61 -31.45 -15.12 -10.79
C ARG A 61 -29.98 -15.42 -10.55
N PHE A 62 -29.34 -16.08 -11.51
CA PHE A 62 -27.90 -16.38 -11.47
C PHE A 62 -27.04 -15.11 -11.52
N MET A 63 -27.39 -14.15 -12.36
CA MET A 63 -26.71 -12.85 -12.42
C MET A 63 -26.77 -12.11 -11.08
N LYS A 64 -27.95 -12.07 -10.42
CA LYS A 64 -28.11 -11.44 -9.11
C LYS A 64 -27.27 -12.13 -8.02
N ARG A 65 -27.20 -13.46 -8.06
CA ARG A 65 -26.36 -14.27 -7.16
C ARG A 65 -24.87 -13.95 -7.36
N ASN A 66 -24.42 -13.87 -8.61
CA ASN A 66 -23.04 -13.54 -8.95
C ASN A 66 -22.67 -12.11 -8.51
N LEU A 67 -23.54 -11.13 -8.77
CA LEU A 67 -23.34 -9.75 -8.33
C LEU A 67 -23.23 -9.65 -6.80
N TYR A 68 -24.08 -10.37 -6.06
CA TYR A 68 -24.03 -10.36 -4.59
C TYR A 68 -22.71 -10.91 -4.05
N LEU A 69 -22.21 -12.01 -4.62
CA LEU A 69 -20.92 -12.58 -4.23
C LEU A 69 -19.75 -11.66 -4.59
N LEU A 70 -19.81 -11.01 -5.75
CA LEU A 70 -18.83 -10.02 -6.18
C LEU A 70 -18.83 -8.80 -5.22
N ASP A 71 -19.99 -8.32 -4.80
CA ASP A 71 -20.11 -7.15 -3.91
C ASP A 71 -19.61 -7.47 -2.49
N CYS A 72 -19.90 -8.67 -2.00
CA CYS A 72 -19.33 -9.20 -0.75
C CYS A 72 -17.81 -9.32 -0.78
N PHE A 73 -17.21 -9.59 -1.95
CA PHE A 73 -15.77 -9.60 -2.14
C PHE A 73 -15.16 -8.20 -2.30
N ALA A 74 -15.83 -7.35 -3.06
CA ALA A 74 -15.35 -6.00 -3.38
C ALA A 74 -15.25 -5.14 -2.12
N ARG A 75 -16.24 -5.18 -1.21
CA ARG A 75 -16.25 -4.36 0.02
C ARG A 75 -15.00 -4.50 0.89
N PRO A 76 -14.62 -5.70 1.38
CA PRO A 76 -13.42 -5.87 2.19
C PRO A 76 -12.14 -5.65 1.38
N PHE A 77 -12.16 -5.93 0.07
CA PHE A 77 -11.03 -5.66 -0.82
C PHE A 77 -10.76 -4.16 -1.02
N PHE A 78 -11.80 -3.34 -1.17
CA PHE A 78 -11.64 -1.88 -1.25
C PHE A 78 -11.18 -1.29 0.08
N CYS A 79 -11.77 -1.73 1.20
CA CYS A 79 -11.35 -1.25 2.52
C CYS A 79 -9.88 -1.57 2.78
N SER A 80 -9.40 -2.69 2.27
CA SER A 80 -8.02 -3.09 2.49
C SER A 80 -7.02 -2.39 1.59
N ILE A 81 -7.35 -2.15 0.33
CA ILE A 81 -6.58 -1.24 -0.53
C ILE A 81 -6.51 0.15 0.12
N ALA A 82 -7.64 0.68 0.59
CA ALA A 82 -7.68 1.98 1.26
C ALA A 82 -6.79 2.01 2.52
N ALA A 83 -6.74 0.93 3.31
CA ALA A 83 -5.87 0.82 4.47
C ALA A 83 -4.37 0.76 4.09
N ILE A 84 -4.03 0.10 2.98
CA ILE A 84 -2.66 0.06 2.43
C ILE A 84 -2.23 1.45 1.99
N GLU A 85 -3.06 2.13 1.19
CA GLU A 85 -2.80 3.49 0.69
C GLU A 85 -2.68 4.49 1.84
N TRP A 86 -3.55 4.39 2.85
CA TRP A 86 -3.48 5.22 4.05
C TRP A 86 -2.14 5.09 4.77
N LEU A 87 -1.63 3.86 4.90
CA LEU A 87 -0.32 3.63 5.50
C LEU A 87 0.81 4.17 4.63
N CYS A 88 0.73 3.96 3.31
CA CYS A 88 1.71 4.46 2.34
C CYS A 88 1.84 5.99 2.43
N LEU A 89 0.71 6.70 2.37
CA LEU A 89 0.64 8.16 2.54
C LEU A 89 1.28 8.61 3.86
N ARG A 90 1.00 7.89 4.96
CA ARG A 90 1.55 8.25 6.28
C ARG A 90 3.06 8.04 6.37
N MET A 91 3.59 7.00 5.71
CA MET A 91 5.03 6.75 5.61
C MET A 91 5.74 7.79 4.74
N GLU A 92 5.13 8.16 3.60
CA GLU A 92 5.65 9.17 2.69
C GLU A 92 5.70 10.56 3.34
N LEU A 93 4.65 10.92 4.10
CA LEU A 93 4.62 12.15 4.90
C LEU A 93 5.75 12.18 5.94
N LEU A 94 5.98 11.09 6.67
CA LEU A 94 7.04 11.00 7.67
C LEU A 94 8.43 11.13 7.03
N SER A 95 8.66 10.44 5.91
CA SER A 95 9.90 10.48 5.13
C SER A 95 10.20 11.90 4.63
N THR A 96 9.18 12.58 4.09
CA THR A 96 9.28 13.95 3.59
C THR A 96 9.57 14.93 4.73
N PHE A 97 8.95 14.75 5.90
CA PHE A 97 9.21 15.58 7.08
C PHE A 97 10.66 15.48 7.55
N VAL A 98 11.19 14.25 7.61
CA VAL A 98 12.57 13.99 8.00
C VAL A 98 13.55 14.58 7.00
N PHE A 99 13.25 14.45 5.70
CA PHE A 99 14.05 15.06 4.64
C PHE A 99 14.06 16.59 4.73
N ALA A 100 12.90 17.22 4.93
CA ALA A 100 12.78 18.67 5.10
C ALA A 100 13.55 19.16 6.34
N PHE A 101 13.47 18.45 7.46
CA PHE A 101 14.22 18.79 8.66
C PHE A 101 15.74 18.67 8.47
N CYS A 102 16.19 17.62 7.77
CA CYS A 102 17.60 17.44 7.41
C CYS A 102 18.11 18.60 6.54
N MET A 103 17.26 19.07 5.61
CA MET A 103 17.56 20.23 4.77
C MET A 103 17.68 21.54 5.53
N ILE A 104 16.75 21.80 6.47
CA ILE A 104 16.80 23.00 7.30
C ILE A 104 18.07 23.00 8.16
N LEU A 105 18.44 21.86 8.73
CA LEU A 105 19.70 21.73 9.47
C LEU A 105 20.91 22.00 8.59
N LEU A 106 20.95 21.46 7.37
CA LEU A 106 22.05 21.63 6.43
C LEU A 106 22.24 23.11 6.03
N VAL A 107 21.15 23.85 5.83
CA VAL A 107 21.17 25.29 5.50
C VAL A 107 21.50 26.14 6.74
N GLY A 108 21.14 25.69 7.94
CA GLY A 108 21.41 26.40 9.19
C GLY A 108 22.85 26.33 9.71
N PHE A 109 23.72 25.49 9.13
CA PHE A 109 25.15 25.44 9.51
C PHE A 109 25.91 26.65 8.92
N PRO A 110 26.73 27.36 9.72
CA PRO A 110 27.47 28.53 9.24
C PRO A 110 28.45 28.17 8.13
N HIS A 111 28.59 29.08 7.16
CA HIS A 111 29.44 28.97 5.99
C HIS A 111 30.89 28.65 6.39
N GLY A 112 31.39 27.46 6.01
CA GLY A 112 32.81 27.11 6.19
C GLY A 112 33.15 25.62 6.34
N THR A 113 32.18 24.73 6.55
CA THR A 113 32.48 23.29 6.80
C THR A 113 31.90 22.33 5.75
N ILE A 114 30.89 22.74 4.98
CA ILE A 114 30.25 21.89 3.96
C ILE A 114 30.20 22.63 2.63
N ASP A 115 30.83 22.06 1.60
CA ASP A 115 30.74 22.56 0.24
C ASP A 115 29.29 22.52 -0.26
N PRO A 116 28.77 23.61 -0.86
CA PRO A 116 27.43 23.65 -1.44
C PRO A 116 27.16 22.52 -2.46
N SER A 117 28.21 22.05 -3.11
CA SER A 117 28.17 20.90 -4.03
C SER A 117 27.86 19.58 -3.30
N MET A 118 28.44 19.34 -2.13
CA MET A 118 28.14 18.16 -1.31
C MET A 118 26.72 18.21 -0.75
N ALA A 119 26.23 19.40 -0.37
CA ALA A 119 24.84 19.60 0.04
C ALA A 119 23.86 19.26 -1.10
N GLY A 120 24.13 19.73 -2.32
CA GLY A 120 23.33 19.40 -3.51
C GLY A 120 23.34 17.91 -3.85
N LEU A 121 24.49 17.24 -3.68
CA LEU A 121 24.58 15.78 -3.86
C LEU A 121 23.77 15.02 -2.81
N ALA A 122 23.86 15.39 -1.53
CA ALA A 122 23.10 14.76 -0.45
C ALA A 122 21.58 14.87 -0.68
N VAL A 123 21.11 16.03 -1.17
CA VAL A 123 19.72 16.25 -1.58
C VAL A 123 19.30 15.34 -2.71
N THR A 124 20.12 15.26 -3.75
CA THR A 124 19.83 14.46 -4.94
C THR A 124 19.76 12.97 -4.61
N TYR A 125 20.65 12.49 -3.74
CA TYR A 125 20.62 11.12 -3.25
C TYR A 125 19.43 10.84 -2.32
N GLY A 126 19.12 11.76 -1.40
CA GLY A 126 17.97 11.62 -0.50
C GLY A 126 16.63 11.62 -1.24
N LEU A 127 16.46 12.48 -2.24
CA LEU A 127 15.29 12.48 -3.12
C LEU A 127 15.18 11.19 -3.93
N ASN A 128 16.28 10.70 -4.49
CA ASN A 128 16.30 9.43 -5.22
C ASN A 128 15.92 8.24 -4.32
N LEU A 129 16.40 8.22 -3.08
CA LEU A 129 16.06 7.20 -2.10
C LEU A 129 14.58 7.26 -1.71
N ASN A 130 14.04 8.46 -1.46
CA ASN A 130 12.63 8.64 -1.12
C ASN A 130 11.72 8.19 -2.28
N ALA A 131 12.06 8.58 -3.52
CA ALA A 131 11.34 8.15 -4.72
C ALA A 131 11.40 6.62 -4.96
N ARG A 132 12.47 5.95 -4.50
CA ARG A 132 12.59 4.49 -4.56
C ARG A 132 11.92 3.76 -3.40
N LEU A 133 11.69 4.44 -2.29
CA LEU A 133 11.01 3.88 -1.11
C LEU A 133 9.48 4.00 -1.21
N SER A 134 9.02 5.03 -1.91
CA SER A 134 7.60 5.29 -2.23
C SER A 134 7.04 4.38 -3.33
N ARG A 135 7.90 3.75 -4.14
CA ARG A 135 7.52 2.92 -5.29
C ARG A 135 7.70 1.44 -5.03
#